data_AF-A0AA51DAM8-F1
#
_entry.id   AF-A0AA51DAM8-F1
#
_cell.length_a   1.000
_cell.length_b   1.000
_cell.length_c   1.000
_cell.angle_alpha   90.00
_cell.angle_beta   90.00
_cell.angle_gamma   90.00
#
_symmetry.space_group_name_H-M   'P 1'
#
loop_
_entity.id
_entity.type
_entity.pdbx_description
1 polymer ?
#
loop_
_entity_poly.entity_id
_entity_poly.type
_entity_poly.pdbx_seq_one_letter_code
_entity_poly.pdbx_strand_id
1 'polypeptide(L)'
;MKKTVSLILVVLMVVSLFGCASQPANEPAAEAVTLNGTGEGFGGEVTVTVTKEGDKITDVKAVGDSETAGIGSNAIDELPAKIVEANSADVDVVAGATVTSNAIIYAVKNALDPEANPWPIEAEEPKEEPEEEPKEEQPVGEAGSISKIGLGQGISIAKSKDATADATATAQADVTIAAVGFDAEGKVASVTIDVAQTKVAFDEDMKVTSDREAEVKTKKDIGADYGMVKASSIGKEWYEQIEALENWMIGKTVEEIAGLNVKVKDENHTAVPDVPELTSSVTISVESYIAAVEEAWEKAEDVAGAESVGLGIETHIGKSKDKSADELPMAQVDTYMTAVALDKDGKVAKSIVDVAQVRINYDDSGVLTSDKTAELKTKKEIGADYGMVKASSIGKEWFEQMEAFEEWMAGKTADEIAGLQVKERDASHTAVPDVPELTSSVTITVDGYQKIVAEAIENAR
;
A
#
# COMPACT_ATOMS: atom_id res chain seq x y z
N MET A 1 -43.65 -78.57 8.12
CA MET A 1 -44.14 -78.75 9.51
C MET A 1 -43.11 -78.11 10.44
N LYS A 2 -43.29 -76.84 10.82
CA LYS A 2 -43.73 -76.40 12.18
C LYS A 2 -43.13 -77.22 13.32
N LYS A 3 -42.25 -76.58 14.12
CA LYS A 3 -42.30 -76.41 15.60
C LYS A 3 -40.86 -76.19 16.13
N THR A 4 -40.41 -74.98 16.45
CA THR A 4 -40.63 -74.14 17.66
C THR A 4 -40.08 -74.70 18.99
N VAL A 5 -39.54 -73.76 19.79
CA VAL A 5 -39.40 -73.70 21.26
C VAL A 5 -38.06 -74.21 21.82
N SER A 6 -37.39 -73.65 22.82
CA SER A 6 -37.24 -72.34 23.50
C SER A 6 -36.41 -72.64 24.78
N LEU A 7 -35.66 -71.64 25.29
CA LEU A 7 -35.44 -71.36 26.72
C LEU A 7 -34.33 -72.07 27.56
N ILE A 8 -33.38 -71.25 28.06
CA ILE A 8 -32.83 -71.16 29.47
C ILE A 8 -32.07 -72.38 30.06
N LEU A 9 -30.99 -72.32 30.85
CA LEU A 9 -30.05 -71.32 31.42
C LEU A 9 -29.09 -72.11 32.37
N VAL A 10 -27.83 -71.69 32.51
CA VAL A 10 -26.93 -71.83 33.69
C VAL A 10 -26.09 -73.13 33.94
N VAL A 11 -24.76 -72.93 33.80
CA VAL A 11 -23.63 -73.29 34.71
C VAL A 11 -23.16 -74.76 34.80
N LEU A 12 -21.90 -75.03 34.38
CA LEU A 12 -20.76 -75.43 35.25
C LEU A 12 -19.49 -75.81 34.44
N MET A 13 -18.33 -75.35 34.93
CA MET A 13 -16.97 -75.92 34.83
C MET A 13 -16.24 -76.06 33.49
N VAL A 14 -15.18 -75.23 33.32
CA VAL A 14 -14.02 -75.52 32.46
C VAL A 14 -12.74 -75.27 33.26
N VAL A 15 -11.93 -76.32 33.47
CA VAL A 15 -10.51 -76.25 33.84
C VAL A 15 -9.74 -77.34 33.05
N SER A 16 -8.93 -76.86 32.11
CA SER A 16 -7.62 -77.34 31.61
C SER A 16 -7.41 -78.77 31.08
N LEU A 17 -6.91 -78.91 29.84
CA LEU A 17 -5.48 -79.12 29.49
C LEU A 17 -5.29 -79.38 27.97
N PHE A 18 -4.38 -78.59 27.38
CA PHE A 18 -3.48 -78.82 26.22
C PHE A 18 -3.99 -79.15 24.80
N GLY A 19 -3.54 -78.34 23.83
CA GLY A 19 -3.32 -78.76 22.44
C GLY A 19 -3.15 -77.61 21.42
N CYS A 20 -1.90 -77.38 21.00
CA CYS A 20 -1.43 -76.50 19.90
C CYS A 20 -1.35 -74.98 20.16
N ALA A 21 -0.19 -74.57 20.66
CA ALA A 21 0.33 -73.21 20.53
C ALA A 21 1.07 -73.07 19.19
N SER A 22 0.56 -72.22 18.30
CA SER A 22 1.33 -71.63 17.20
C SER A 22 2.00 -70.35 17.72
N GLN A 23 3.33 -70.29 17.70
CA GLN A 23 4.11 -69.08 17.97
C GLN A 23 3.67 -67.94 17.03
N PRO A 24 3.48 -66.70 17.49
CA PRO A 24 3.68 -65.55 16.63
C PRO A 24 5.16 -65.49 16.28
N ALA A 25 5.45 -65.55 14.97
CA ALA A 25 6.77 -65.26 14.46
C ALA A 25 7.15 -63.84 14.89
N ASN A 26 8.33 -63.71 15.49
CA ASN A 26 8.96 -62.44 15.73
C ASN A 26 9.27 -61.85 14.34
N GLU A 27 8.45 -60.89 13.88
CA GLU A 27 8.77 -60.09 12.71
C GLU A 27 10.13 -59.42 12.94
N PRO A 28 11.06 -59.45 11.97
CA PRO A 28 12.30 -58.72 12.11
C PRO A 28 11.96 -57.24 12.27
N ALA A 29 12.50 -56.60 13.32
CA ALA A 29 12.41 -55.16 13.49
C ALA A 29 12.87 -54.49 12.19
N ALA A 30 12.01 -53.64 11.62
CA ALA A 30 12.34 -52.95 10.39
C ALA A 30 13.63 -52.16 10.60
N GLU A 31 14.64 -52.40 9.75
CA GLU A 31 15.90 -51.67 9.82
C GLU A 31 15.63 -50.19 9.60
N ALA A 32 16.22 -49.34 10.45
CA ALA A 32 16.07 -47.89 10.33
C ALA A 32 16.77 -47.39 9.05
N VAL A 33 16.03 -46.71 8.19
CA VAL A 33 16.49 -46.13 6.93
C VAL A 33 16.50 -44.62 7.05
N THR A 34 17.62 -44.00 6.66
CA THR A 34 17.75 -42.54 6.58
C THR A 34 17.67 -42.08 5.14
N LEU A 35 16.83 -41.09 4.89
CA LEU A 35 16.53 -40.48 3.60
C LEU A 35 16.84 -38.99 3.69
N ASN A 36 17.35 -38.40 2.62
CA ASN A 36 17.59 -36.96 2.56
C ASN A 36 16.71 -36.38 1.47
N GLY A 37 16.20 -35.19 1.72
CA GLY A 37 15.48 -34.42 0.72
C GLY A 37 15.76 -32.93 0.86
N THR A 38 15.41 -32.21 -0.19
CA THR A 38 15.70 -30.78 -0.33
C THR A 38 14.46 -30.06 -0.87
N GLY A 39 14.28 -28.82 -0.46
CA GLY A 39 13.23 -27.93 -0.94
C GLY A 39 13.69 -26.48 -0.94
N GLU A 40 13.02 -25.64 -1.72
CA GLU A 40 13.33 -24.21 -1.82
C GLU A 40 12.69 -23.45 -0.65
N GLY A 41 13.51 -22.90 0.24
CA GLY A 41 13.12 -22.02 1.34
C GLY A 41 13.07 -20.54 0.95
N PHE A 42 12.80 -19.67 1.92
CA PHE A 42 12.71 -18.24 1.68
C PHE A 42 14.09 -17.60 1.47
N GLY A 43 15.10 -18.10 2.17
CA GLY A 43 16.50 -17.68 2.08
C GLY A 43 17.36 -18.58 1.19
N GLY A 44 16.77 -19.61 0.58
CA GLY A 44 17.44 -20.59 -0.27
C GLY A 44 17.16 -22.03 0.15
N GLU A 45 17.99 -22.98 -0.28
CA GLU A 45 17.78 -24.42 -0.04
C GLU A 45 17.62 -24.77 1.45
N VAL A 46 16.55 -25.50 1.74
CA VAL A 46 16.31 -26.19 3.01
C VAL A 46 16.49 -27.68 2.79
N THR A 47 17.37 -28.29 3.58
CA THR A 47 17.63 -29.73 3.52
C THR A 47 16.99 -30.43 4.72
N VAL A 48 16.45 -31.63 4.50
CA VAL A 48 15.85 -32.44 5.55
C VAL A 48 16.41 -33.86 5.52
N THR A 49 16.75 -34.38 6.70
CA THR A 49 17.07 -35.79 6.93
C THR A 49 15.91 -36.47 7.64
N VAL A 50 15.29 -37.46 7.01
CA VAL A 50 14.18 -38.27 7.54
C VAL A 50 14.68 -39.66 7.90
N THR A 51 14.43 -40.13 9.12
CA THR A 51 14.69 -41.51 9.53
C THR A 51 13.37 -42.26 9.67
N LYS A 52 13.26 -43.46 9.08
CA LYS A 52 12.08 -44.30 9.16
C LYS A 52 12.38 -45.76 9.51
N GLU A 53 11.47 -46.41 10.21
CA GLU A 53 11.44 -47.86 10.45
C GLU A 53 10.17 -48.42 9.79
N GLY A 54 10.32 -49.04 8.61
CA GLY A 54 9.16 -49.41 7.78
C GLY A 54 8.43 -48.16 7.28
N ASP A 55 7.14 -48.05 7.57
CA ASP A 55 6.28 -46.90 7.21
C ASP A 55 6.22 -45.83 8.31
N LYS A 56 6.98 -46.01 9.39
CA LYS A 56 6.98 -45.09 10.53
C LYS A 56 8.17 -44.15 10.48
N ILE A 57 7.92 -42.84 10.42
CA ILE A 57 8.90 -41.77 10.60
C ILE A 57 9.28 -41.68 12.08
N THR A 58 10.56 -41.81 12.39
CA THR A 58 11.09 -41.84 13.76
C THR A 58 11.91 -40.60 14.11
N ASP A 59 12.48 -39.92 13.11
CA ASP A 59 13.24 -38.68 13.29
C ASP A 59 13.16 -37.83 12.03
N VAL A 60 13.09 -36.50 12.19
CA VAL A 60 13.20 -35.53 11.10
C VAL A 60 14.13 -34.43 11.57
N LYS A 61 15.08 -34.02 10.73
CA LYS A 61 16.00 -32.91 11.00
C LYS A 61 16.03 -31.98 9.80
N ALA A 62 15.67 -30.72 10.00
CA ALA A 62 15.74 -29.69 8.97
C ALA A 62 16.96 -28.78 9.20
N VAL A 63 17.60 -28.36 8.11
CA VAL A 63 18.70 -27.39 8.11
C VAL A 63 18.43 -26.38 6.99
N GLY A 64 18.40 -25.10 7.34
CA GLY A 64 18.20 -23.98 6.42
C GLY A 64 18.94 -22.75 6.94
N ASP A 65 20.27 -22.77 6.83
CA ASP A 65 21.15 -21.76 7.43
C ASP A 65 20.95 -20.35 6.85
N SER A 66 20.35 -20.26 5.65
CA SER A 66 20.04 -19.00 4.98
C SER A 66 18.66 -18.43 5.33
N GLU A 67 17.85 -19.16 6.11
CA GLU A 67 16.51 -18.71 6.47
C GLU A 67 16.54 -17.52 7.44
N THR A 68 15.50 -16.68 7.39
CA THR A 68 15.39 -15.50 8.24
C THR A 68 15.34 -15.88 9.73
N ALA A 69 16.33 -15.45 10.50
CA ALA A 69 16.41 -15.71 11.94
C ALA A 69 15.18 -15.16 12.69
N GLY A 70 14.59 -15.98 13.55
CA GLY A 70 13.38 -15.63 14.30
C GLY A 70 12.07 -15.73 13.51
N ILE A 71 12.13 -16.07 12.22
CA ILE A 71 10.98 -16.34 11.36
C ILE A 71 11.09 -17.75 10.78
N GLY A 72 11.95 -17.96 9.78
CA GLY A 72 12.16 -19.26 9.15
C GLY A 72 12.80 -20.28 10.09
N SER A 73 13.64 -19.83 11.03
CA SER A 73 14.18 -20.70 12.09
C SER A 73 13.09 -21.33 12.97
N ASN A 74 11.96 -20.63 13.18
CA ASN A 74 10.86 -21.19 13.97
C ASN A 74 10.22 -22.39 13.25
N ALA A 75 10.13 -22.35 11.91
CA ALA A 75 9.68 -23.51 11.14
C ALA A 75 10.68 -24.67 11.22
N ILE A 76 11.99 -24.38 11.14
CA ILE A 76 13.06 -25.39 11.28
C ILE A 76 13.01 -26.07 12.65
N ASP A 77 12.73 -25.32 13.71
CA ASP A 77 12.68 -25.84 15.08
C ASP A 77 11.39 -26.62 15.40
N GLU A 78 10.24 -26.20 14.84
CA GLU A 78 8.93 -26.75 15.20
C GLU A 78 8.41 -27.86 14.29
N LEU A 79 8.54 -27.72 12.96
CA LEU A 79 7.90 -28.64 12.00
C LEU A 79 8.40 -30.09 12.10
N PRO A 80 9.70 -30.36 12.29
CA PRO A 80 10.19 -31.74 12.34
C PRO A 80 9.48 -32.59 13.40
N ALA A 81 9.21 -32.02 14.58
CA ALA A 81 8.48 -32.71 15.64
C ALA A 81 7.01 -33.00 15.24
N LYS A 82 6.33 -32.04 14.60
CA LYS A 82 4.94 -32.20 14.12
C LYS A 82 4.84 -33.29 13.06
N ILE A 83 5.82 -33.39 12.17
CA ILE A 83 5.87 -34.41 11.10
C ILE A 83 6.08 -35.81 11.67
N VAL A 84 6.98 -35.95 12.66
CA VAL A 84 7.17 -37.23 13.39
C VAL A 84 5.89 -37.61 14.14
N GLU A 85 5.24 -36.67 14.83
CA GLU A 85 3.98 -36.91 15.56
C GLU A 85 2.84 -37.32 14.63
N ALA A 86 2.69 -36.64 13.50
CA ALA A 86 1.66 -36.94 12.51
C ALA A 86 1.97 -38.21 11.69
N ASN A 87 3.21 -38.68 11.70
CA ASN A 87 3.73 -39.69 10.79
C ASN A 87 3.42 -39.35 9.31
N SER A 88 3.44 -38.05 8.97
CA SER A 88 3.03 -37.52 7.68
C SER A 88 3.69 -36.16 7.43
N ALA A 89 3.98 -35.85 6.17
CA ALA A 89 4.41 -34.52 5.75
C ALA A 89 3.25 -33.52 5.65
N ASP A 90 1.99 -33.98 5.70
CA ASP A 90 0.81 -33.13 5.63
C ASP A 90 0.48 -32.56 7.02
N VAL A 91 1.27 -31.56 7.43
CA VAL A 91 1.12 -30.82 8.69
C VAL A 91 0.87 -29.35 8.43
N ASP A 92 0.26 -28.65 9.38
CA ASP A 92 0.04 -27.21 9.29
C ASP A 92 1.36 -26.43 9.30
N VAL A 93 1.40 -25.39 8.48
CA VAL A 93 2.54 -24.45 8.44
C VAL A 93 2.67 -23.65 9.74
N VAL A 94 3.89 -23.24 10.09
CA VAL A 94 4.12 -22.33 11.22
C VAL A 94 3.72 -20.91 10.82
N ALA A 95 2.87 -20.28 11.63
CA ALA A 95 2.40 -18.92 11.39
C ALA A 95 3.58 -17.95 11.29
N GLY A 96 3.61 -17.16 10.21
CA GLY A 96 4.71 -16.24 9.90
C GLY A 96 5.90 -16.88 9.17
N ALA A 97 5.96 -18.20 9.02
CA ALA A 97 7.07 -18.92 8.37
C ALA A 97 6.58 -19.86 7.25
N THR A 98 5.58 -19.45 6.48
CA THR A 98 4.86 -20.31 5.51
C THR A 98 5.77 -20.83 4.39
N VAL A 99 6.64 -19.99 3.82
CA VAL A 99 7.53 -20.41 2.71
C VAL A 99 8.52 -21.46 3.20
N THR A 100 9.21 -21.19 4.32
CA THR A 100 10.09 -22.16 4.99
C THR A 100 9.35 -23.42 5.40
N SER A 101 8.11 -23.30 5.89
CA SER A 101 7.29 -24.44 6.28
C SER A 101 6.98 -25.34 5.08
N ASN A 102 6.60 -24.75 3.95
CA ASN A 102 6.37 -25.49 2.70
C ASN A 102 7.66 -26.09 2.16
N ALA A 103 8.80 -25.43 2.31
CA ALA A 103 10.12 -25.96 1.94
C ALA A 103 10.47 -27.22 2.74
N ILE A 104 10.25 -27.21 4.06
CA ILE A 104 10.46 -28.38 4.93
C ILE A 104 9.49 -29.51 4.57
N ILE A 105 8.21 -29.20 4.36
CA ILE A 105 7.19 -30.19 3.94
C ILE A 105 7.58 -30.81 2.61
N TYR A 106 7.97 -30.00 1.63
CA TYR A 106 8.42 -30.45 0.33
C TYR A 106 9.69 -31.30 0.45
N ALA A 107 10.69 -30.86 1.22
CA ALA A 107 11.93 -31.61 1.44
C ALA A 107 11.67 -32.97 2.10
N VAL A 108 10.70 -33.07 3.02
CA VAL A 108 10.26 -34.38 3.57
C VAL A 108 9.59 -35.23 2.50
N LYS A 109 8.71 -34.65 1.66
CA LYS A 109 8.07 -35.38 0.55
C LYS A 109 9.10 -35.85 -0.48
N ASN A 110 10.08 -35.02 -0.83
CA ASN A 110 11.24 -35.36 -1.66
C ASN A 110 12.09 -36.47 -1.02
N ALA A 111 12.32 -36.44 0.29
CA ALA A 111 13.06 -37.51 0.97
C ALA A 111 12.30 -38.85 0.92
N LEU A 112 10.98 -38.82 1.11
CA LEU A 112 10.14 -40.03 1.18
C LEU A 112 9.81 -40.61 -0.20
N ASP A 113 9.61 -39.74 -1.18
CA ASP A 113 9.26 -40.08 -2.56
C ASP A 113 9.90 -39.05 -3.52
N PRO A 114 11.20 -39.21 -3.84
CA PRO A 114 11.91 -38.30 -4.73
C PRO A 114 11.44 -38.39 -6.18
N GLU A 115 10.75 -39.47 -6.57
CA GLU A 115 10.17 -39.58 -7.92
C GLU A 115 8.89 -38.76 -8.01
N ALA A 116 8.04 -38.78 -6.98
CA ALA A 116 6.83 -37.93 -6.94
C ALA A 116 7.13 -36.46 -6.59
N ASN A 117 8.29 -36.18 -5.99
CA ASN A 117 8.68 -34.83 -5.57
C ASN A 117 10.15 -34.59 -5.94
N PRO A 118 10.50 -34.46 -7.23
CA PRO A 118 11.89 -34.39 -7.67
C PRO A 118 12.59 -33.07 -7.29
N TRP A 119 13.84 -33.18 -6.82
CA TRP A 119 14.73 -32.05 -6.58
C TRP A 119 16.03 -32.17 -7.41
N PRO A 120 16.51 -31.10 -8.09
CA PRO A 120 15.88 -29.79 -8.19
C PRO A 120 14.53 -29.90 -8.91
N ILE A 121 13.60 -29.00 -8.61
CA ILE A 121 12.34 -28.92 -9.35
C ILE A 121 12.73 -28.61 -10.79
N GLU A 122 12.69 -29.63 -11.65
CA GLU A 122 12.93 -29.45 -13.08
C GLU A 122 11.87 -28.45 -13.58
N ALA A 123 12.32 -27.34 -14.16
CA ALA A 123 11.41 -26.47 -14.89
C ALA A 123 10.82 -27.29 -16.02
N GLU A 124 9.56 -27.69 -15.89
CA GLU A 124 8.86 -28.38 -16.95
C GLU A 124 8.74 -27.42 -18.15
N GLU A 125 9.30 -27.82 -19.30
CA GLU A 125 8.91 -27.22 -20.57
C GLU A 125 7.39 -27.39 -20.75
N PRO A 126 6.64 -26.34 -21.11
CA PRO A 126 5.18 -26.40 -21.08
C PRO A 126 4.64 -27.43 -22.06
N LYS A 127 3.84 -28.39 -21.56
CA LYS A 127 3.06 -29.31 -22.38
C LYS A 127 1.68 -28.72 -22.65
N GLU A 128 1.36 -28.58 -23.94
CA GLU A 128 0.06 -28.13 -24.44
C GLU A 128 -1.09 -29.08 -24.03
N GLU A 129 -2.04 -28.55 -23.25
CA GLU A 129 -3.39 -29.06 -23.02
C GLU A 129 -4.42 -28.13 -23.73
N PRO A 130 -5.62 -28.62 -24.08
CA PRO A 130 -6.47 -28.03 -25.13
C PRO A 130 -6.98 -26.63 -24.77
N GLU A 131 -6.86 -25.71 -25.73
CA GLU A 131 -7.33 -24.30 -25.73
C GLU A 131 -8.48 -24.03 -24.75
N GLU A 132 -8.14 -23.60 -23.54
CA GLU A 132 -8.87 -22.51 -22.91
C GLU A 132 -8.39 -21.22 -23.59
N GLU A 133 -9.33 -20.40 -24.06
CA GLU A 133 -9.02 -19.12 -24.67
C GLU A 133 -8.00 -18.35 -23.81
N PRO A 134 -6.99 -17.72 -24.42
CA PRO A 134 -5.96 -17.02 -23.68
C PRO A 134 -6.64 -15.99 -22.77
N LYS A 135 -6.49 -16.16 -21.45
CA LYS A 135 -6.43 -14.97 -20.60
C LYS A 135 -5.17 -14.25 -21.03
N GLU A 136 -5.37 -13.22 -21.84
CA GLU A 136 -4.36 -12.20 -22.10
C GLU A 136 -3.69 -11.85 -20.76
N GLU A 137 -2.41 -12.19 -20.58
CA GLU A 137 -1.55 -11.19 -19.96
C GLU A 137 -1.60 -10.01 -20.93
N GLN A 138 -2.49 -9.07 -20.64
CA GLN A 138 -2.48 -7.82 -21.35
C GLN A 138 -1.07 -7.23 -21.17
N PRO A 139 -0.46 -6.71 -22.24
CA PRO A 139 0.76 -5.96 -22.08
C PRO A 139 0.50 -4.89 -21.03
N VAL A 140 1.43 -4.71 -20.08
CA VAL A 140 1.62 -3.40 -19.46
C VAL A 140 1.64 -2.44 -20.64
N GLY A 141 0.60 -1.60 -20.77
CA GLY A 141 0.43 -0.80 -21.98
C GLY A 141 1.73 -0.09 -22.29
N GLU A 142 2.22 -0.17 -23.52
CA GLU A 142 3.42 0.56 -23.92
C GLU A 142 3.11 2.05 -23.67
N ALA A 143 3.77 2.66 -22.69
CA ALA A 143 3.48 4.03 -22.28
C ALA A 143 3.65 4.93 -23.51
N GLY A 144 2.54 5.50 -23.99
CA GLY A 144 2.56 6.47 -25.07
C GLY A 144 3.30 7.73 -24.61
N SER A 145 3.83 8.50 -25.57
CA SER A 145 4.43 9.80 -25.26
C SER A 145 3.42 10.71 -24.55
N ILE A 146 3.85 11.36 -23.47
CA ILE A 146 2.98 12.23 -22.67
C ILE A 146 2.62 13.49 -23.46
N SER A 147 1.32 13.73 -23.62
CA SER A 147 0.73 14.87 -24.34
C SER A 147 -0.08 15.80 -23.44
N LYS A 148 -0.52 15.30 -22.28
CA LYS A 148 -1.24 16.07 -21.26
C LYS A 148 -0.73 15.70 -19.87
N ILE A 149 -0.79 16.67 -18.96
CA ILE A 149 -0.52 16.48 -17.54
C ILE A 149 -1.75 16.89 -16.73
N GLY A 150 -2.08 16.10 -15.72
CA GLY A 150 -3.17 16.34 -14.78
C GLY A 150 -2.70 16.26 -13.33
N LEU A 151 -3.37 17.01 -12.47
CA LEU A 151 -3.27 16.92 -11.02
C LEU A 151 -4.70 16.86 -10.47
N GLY A 152 -5.03 15.83 -9.71
CA GLY A 152 -6.34 15.67 -9.07
C GLY A 152 -6.21 15.26 -7.62
N GLN A 153 -7.26 15.51 -6.82
CA GLN A 153 -7.22 15.34 -5.38
C GLN A 153 -8.57 15.07 -4.71
N GLY A 154 -8.59 14.10 -3.80
CA GLY A 154 -9.73 13.86 -2.91
C GLY A 154 -9.44 14.34 -1.49
N ILE A 155 -10.28 15.22 -0.94
CA ILE A 155 -10.13 15.74 0.43
C ILE A 155 -11.23 15.17 1.33
N SER A 156 -10.86 14.60 2.48
CA SER A 156 -11.82 14.09 3.47
C SER A 156 -11.40 14.42 4.89
N ILE A 157 -12.38 14.78 5.72
CA ILE A 157 -12.23 14.95 7.17
C ILE A 157 -13.05 13.94 7.97
N ALA A 158 -13.60 12.93 7.31
CA ALA A 158 -14.58 12.00 7.87
C ALA A 158 -14.07 11.28 9.14
N LYS A 159 -12.76 11.03 9.20
CA LYS A 159 -12.07 10.36 10.31
C LYS A 159 -11.74 11.26 11.50
N SER A 160 -12.07 12.55 11.45
CA SER A 160 -11.98 13.45 12.60
C SER A 160 -12.89 12.96 13.74
N LYS A 161 -12.43 13.08 14.99
CA LYS A 161 -13.11 12.57 16.19
C LYS A 161 -13.34 13.67 17.20
N ASP A 162 -14.50 13.59 17.86
CA ASP A 162 -14.85 14.42 19.01
C ASP A 162 -14.06 13.99 20.25
N ALA A 163 -13.91 14.92 21.19
CA ALA A 163 -13.56 14.57 22.56
C ALA A 163 -14.70 13.76 23.20
N THR A 164 -14.33 12.78 24.02
CA THR A 164 -15.24 11.95 24.80
C THR A 164 -14.73 11.85 26.23
N ALA A 165 -15.45 11.15 27.10
CA ALA A 165 -14.98 10.92 28.47
C ALA A 165 -13.64 10.17 28.56
N ASP A 166 -13.31 9.36 27.54
CA ASP A 166 -12.16 8.44 27.56
C ASP A 166 -11.09 8.79 26.50
N ALA A 167 -11.30 9.84 25.68
CA ALA A 167 -10.38 10.21 24.61
C ALA A 167 -10.46 11.71 24.29
N THR A 168 -9.33 12.32 23.94
CA THR A 168 -9.28 13.70 23.48
C THR A 168 -9.69 13.83 22.00
N ALA A 169 -10.05 15.05 21.60
CA ALA A 169 -10.38 15.34 20.21
C ALA A 169 -9.17 15.11 19.29
N THR A 170 -9.44 14.65 18.06
CA THR A 170 -8.40 14.46 17.03
C THR A 170 -8.97 14.86 15.69
N ALA A 171 -8.39 15.89 15.08
CA ALA A 171 -8.69 16.23 13.69
C ALA A 171 -7.90 15.31 12.77
N GLN A 172 -8.52 14.86 11.68
CA GLN A 172 -7.84 14.15 10.61
C GLN A 172 -8.27 14.70 9.27
N ALA A 173 -7.30 15.11 8.45
CA ALA A 173 -7.48 15.45 7.05
C ALA A 173 -6.73 14.43 6.20
N ASP A 174 -7.47 13.73 5.34
CA ASP A 174 -6.94 12.83 4.33
C ASP A 174 -7.01 13.55 2.99
N VAL A 175 -5.85 13.80 2.39
CA VAL A 175 -5.75 14.35 1.03
C VAL A 175 -5.12 13.27 0.15
N THR A 176 -5.93 12.65 -0.71
CA THR A 176 -5.47 11.76 -1.78
C THR A 176 -5.08 12.62 -2.97
N ILE A 177 -3.92 12.42 -3.58
CA ILE A 177 -3.43 13.21 -4.72
C ILE A 177 -2.99 12.26 -5.82
N ALA A 178 -3.30 12.59 -7.08
CA ALA A 178 -2.79 11.92 -8.27
C ALA A 178 -2.13 12.91 -9.24
N ALA A 179 -0.86 12.70 -9.57
CA ALA A 179 -0.20 13.32 -10.72
C ALA A 179 -0.22 12.34 -11.89
N VAL A 180 -0.75 12.76 -13.04
CA VAL A 180 -1.00 11.85 -14.17
C VAL A 180 -0.50 12.47 -15.47
N GLY A 181 0.29 11.71 -16.23
CA GLY A 181 0.59 11.99 -17.63
C GLY A 181 -0.33 11.17 -18.53
N PHE A 182 -0.96 11.82 -19.53
CA PHE A 182 -1.80 11.15 -20.51
C PHE A 182 -1.21 11.24 -21.92
N ASP A 183 -1.34 10.19 -22.70
CA ASP A 183 -0.97 10.18 -24.11
C ASP A 183 -1.99 10.96 -24.97
N ALA A 184 -1.74 11.02 -26.28
CA ALA A 184 -2.59 11.74 -27.23
C ALA A 184 -3.99 11.11 -27.42
N GLU A 185 -4.17 9.86 -27.00
CA GLU A 185 -5.45 9.14 -27.03
C GLU A 185 -6.23 9.27 -25.72
N GLY A 186 -5.64 9.91 -24.70
CA GLY A 186 -6.23 10.06 -23.37
C GLY A 186 -6.04 8.83 -22.48
N LYS A 187 -5.09 7.96 -22.81
CA LYS A 187 -4.68 6.85 -21.94
C LYS A 187 -3.61 7.32 -20.96
N VAL A 188 -3.58 6.71 -19.79
CA VAL A 188 -2.57 6.99 -18.77
C VAL A 188 -1.21 6.48 -19.27
N ALA A 189 -0.24 7.40 -19.40
CA ALA A 189 1.14 7.11 -19.74
C ALA A 189 2.05 7.09 -18.50
N SER A 190 1.73 7.88 -17.47
CA SER A 190 2.37 7.87 -16.15
C SER A 190 1.34 8.23 -15.10
N VAL A 191 1.40 7.61 -13.93
CA VAL A 191 0.52 7.95 -12.80
C VAL A 191 1.28 7.76 -11.50
N THR A 192 1.17 8.73 -10.61
CA THR A 192 1.66 8.64 -9.24
C THR A 192 0.57 9.13 -8.30
N ILE A 193 0.15 8.26 -7.40
CA ILE A 193 -0.87 8.48 -6.39
C ILE A 193 -0.23 8.44 -5.01
N ASP A 194 -0.58 9.39 -4.14
CA ASP A 194 -0.17 9.38 -2.75
C ASP A 194 -1.27 9.94 -1.84
N VAL A 195 -1.13 9.77 -0.53
CA VAL A 195 -2.06 10.29 0.48
C VAL A 195 -1.31 10.99 1.59
N ALA A 196 -1.58 12.29 1.76
CA ALA A 196 -1.26 13.01 2.98
C ALA A 196 -2.34 12.72 4.03
N GLN A 197 -2.09 11.76 4.91
CA GLN A 197 -3.02 11.34 5.97
C GLN A 197 -2.67 12.01 7.30
N THR A 198 -3.10 13.25 7.49
CA THR A 198 -2.60 14.13 8.54
C THR A 198 -3.51 14.14 9.76
N LYS A 199 -2.94 13.97 10.96
CA LYS A 199 -3.66 14.05 12.24
C LYS A 199 -3.17 15.20 13.09
N VAL A 200 -4.09 15.98 13.62
CA VAL A 200 -3.83 17.03 14.62
C VAL A 200 -4.52 16.64 15.93
N ALA A 201 -3.72 16.34 16.95
CA ALA A 201 -4.20 15.94 18.26
C ALA A 201 -4.39 17.17 19.16
N PHE A 202 -5.42 17.12 20.01
CA PHE A 202 -5.67 18.11 21.04
C PHE A 202 -5.55 17.48 22.44
N ASP A 203 -5.23 18.27 23.44
CA ASP A 203 -5.38 17.91 24.86
C ASP A 203 -6.81 18.20 25.38
N GLU A 204 -7.05 17.93 26.67
CA GLU A 204 -8.33 18.18 27.33
C GLU A 204 -8.72 19.67 27.38
N ASP A 205 -7.75 20.58 27.27
CA ASP A 205 -7.96 22.03 27.20
C ASP A 205 -8.20 22.52 25.76
N MET A 206 -8.24 21.60 24.79
CA MET A 206 -8.28 21.90 23.35
C MET A 206 -7.07 22.72 22.87
N LYS A 207 -5.89 22.44 23.42
CA LYS A 207 -4.60 22.88 22.86
C LYS A 207 -4.03 21.81 21.96
N VAL A 208 -3.45 22.21 20.85
CA VAL A 208 -2.80 21.31 19.91
C VAL A 208 -1.56 20.71 20.56
N THR A 209 -1.49 19.39 20.57
CA THR A 209 -0.35 18.61 21.11
C THR A 209 0.55 18.04 20.02
N SER A 210 0.05 17.97 18.77
CA SER A 210 0.90 17.66 17.62
C SER A 210 1.99 18.72 17.46
N ASP A 211 3.18 18.29 17.08
CA ASP A 211 4.29 19.20 16.78
C ASP A 211 3.96 19.99 15.51
N ARG A 212 3.86 21.32 15.65
CA ARG A 212 3.47 22.25 14.58
C ARG A 212 4.57 22.47 13.54
N GLU A 213 5.81 22.23 13.93
CA GLU A 213 6.99 22.45 13.10
C GLU A 213 7.52 21.15 12.50
N ALA A 214 7.02 20.00 12.95
CA ALA A 214 7.41 18.71 12.41
C ALA A 214 6.94 18.55 10.97
N GLU A 215 7.78 17.91 10.17
CA GLU A 215 7.43 17.46 8.84
C GLU A 215 6.31 16.42 8.90
N VAL A 216 5.27 16.65 8.12
CA VAL A 216 4.16 15.71 7.97
C VAL A 216 4.38 14.91 6.69
N LYS A 217 4.81 13.65 6.87
CA LYS A 217 5.10 12.72 5.79
C LYS A 217 3.83 12.14 5.16
N THR A 218 3.85 11.91 3.86
CA THR A 218 2.79 11.18 3.16
C THR A 218 2.87 9.67 3.41
N LYS A 219 1.91 8.90 2.90
CA LYS A 219 1.97 7.44 3.03
C LYS A 219 3.13 6.82 2.24
N LYS A 220 3.49 7.34 1.06
CA LYS A 220 4.70 6.86 0.35
C LYS A 220 5.98 7.23 1.10
N ASP A 221 6.09 8.44 1.65
CA ASP A 221 7.27 8.87 2.43
C ASP A 221 7.48 8.06 3.71
N ILE A 222 6.38 7.62 4.33
CA ILE A 222 6.41 6.72 5.48
C ILE A 222 6.86 5.32 5.03
N GLY A 223 6.44 4.88 3.84
CA GLY A 223 6.84 3.60 3.25
C GLY A 223 6.54 2.42 4.17
N ALA A 224 7.56 1.61 4.47
CA ALA A 224 7.43 0.43 5.32
C ALA A 224 7.04 0.74 6.78
N ASP A 225 7.33 1.95 7.26
CA ASP A 225 6.98 2.36 8.63
C ASP A 225 5.47 2.56 8.81
N TYR A 226 4.69 2.51 7.72
CA TYR A 226 3.23 2.60 7.77
C TYR A 226 2.64 1.34 8.43
N GLY A 227 3.33 0.21 8.30
CA GLY A 227 3.06 -1.02 9.05
C GLY A 227 1.78 -1.75 8.65
N MET A 228 1.28 -1.54 7.42
CA MET A 228 0.08 -2.21 6.93
C MET A 228 0.28 -3.71 6.72
N VAL A 229 1.50 -4.21 6.54
CA VAL A 229 1.79 -5.65 6.33
C VAL A 229 1.08 -6.53 7.37
N LYS A 230 1.02 -6.09 8.63
CA LYS A 230 0.38 -6.83 9.73
C LYS A 230 -1.14 -6.96 9.58
N ALA A 231 -1.78 -6.00 8.92
CA ALA A 231 -3.23 -5.96 8.69
C ALA A 231 -3.61 -6.41 7.28
N SER A 232 -2.65 -6.47 6.36
CA SER A 232 -2.83 -6.85 4.97
C SER A 232 -3.00 -8.36 4.82
N SER A 233 -4.10 -8.79 4.23
CA SER A 233 -4.35 -10.22 3.98
C SER A 233 -3.42 -10.82 2.92
N ILE A 234 -2.72 -9.98 2.16
CA ILE A 234 -1.76 -10.37 1.12
C ILE A 234 -0.30 -10.09 1.54
N GLY A 235 -0.06 -9.67 2.79
CA GLY A 235 1.28 -9.41 3.31
C GLY A 235 2.01 -8.22 2.67
N LYS A 236 1.30 -7.37 1.92
CA LYS A 236 1.86 -6.16 1.28
C LYS A 236 1.59 -4.90 2.09
N GLU A 237 2.53 -3.96 2.05
CA GLU A 237 2.34 -2.59 2.51
C GLU A 237 1.36 -1.80 1.63
N TRP A 238 0.99 -0.61 2.09
CA TRP A 238 0.10 0.27 1.34
C TRP A 238 0.73 0.75 0.02
N TYR A 239 2.00 1.16 0.04
CA TYR A 239 2.67 1.70 -1.14
C TYR A 239 2.82 0.64 -2.25
N GLU A 240 3.06 -0.63 -1.90
CA GLU A 240 3.13 -1.75 -2.85
C GLU A 240 1.77 -2.02 -3.52
N GLN A 241 0.68 -1.84 -2.78
CA GLN A 241 -0.68 -2.02 -3.32
C GLN A 241 -1.05 -0.86 -4.25
N ILE A 242 -0.66 0.36 -3.91
CA ILE A 242 -0.87 1.52 -4.79
C ILE A 242 -0.02 1.42 -6.05
N GLU A 243 1.23 0.99 -5.95
CA GLU A 243 2.07 0.74 -7.12
C GLU A 243 1.46 -0.31 -8.05
N ALA A 244 0.87 -1.38 -7.51
CA ALA A 244 0.15 -2.36 -8.32
C ALA A 244 -1.07 -1.76 -9.04
N LEU A 245 -1.82 -0.87 -8.36
CA LEU A 245 -2.95 -0.16 -8.97
C LEU A 245 -2.49 0.84 -10.05
N GLU A 246 -1.43 1.60 -9.78
CA GLU A 246 -0.81 2.55 -10.72
C GLU A 246 -0.35 1.83 -12.00
N ASN A 247 0.35 0.71 -11.86
CA ASN A 247 0.79 -0.11 -12.98
C ASN A 247 -0.39 -0.67 -13.79
N TRP A 248 -1.50 -1.03 -13.13
CA TRP A 248 -2.72 -1.46 -13.81
C TRP A 248 -3.39 -0.33 -14.59
N MET A 249 -3.27 0.93 -14.16
CA MET A 249 -3.83 2.09 -14.86
C MET A 249 -3.07 2.42 -16.15
N ILE A 250 -1.77 2.08 -16.25
CA ILE A 250 -0.95 2.37 -17.43
C ILE A 250 -1.56 1.77 -18.71
N GLY A 251 -1.68 2.59 -19.74
CA GLY A 251 -2.27 2.25 -21.05
C GLY A 251 -3.80 2.24 -21.09
N LYS A 252 -4.48 2.48 -19.95
CA LYS A 252 -5.94 2.53 -19.87
C LYS A 252 -6.44 3.97 -19.98
N THR A 253 -7.62 4.12 -20.55
CA THR A 253 -8.39 5.36 -20.51
C THR A 253 -9.01 5.56 -19.12
N VAL A 254 -9.33 6.81 -18.79
CA VAL A 254 -9.99 7.14 -17.52
C VAL A 254 -11.36 6.47 -17.39
N GLU A 255 -12.08 6.28 -18.50
CA GLU A 255 -13.36 5.55 -18.51
C GLU A 255 -13.18 4.06 -18.12
N GLU A 256 -12.13 3.41 -18.61
CA GLU A 256 -11.80 2.03 -18.22
C GLU A 256 -11.38 1.92 -16.75
N ILE A 257 -10.63 2.92 -16.25
CA ILE A 257 -10.21 3.00 -14.85
C ILE A 257 -11.42 3.20 -13.93
N ALA A 258 -12.29 4.15 -14.27
CA ALA A 258 -13.54 4.41 -13.55
C ALA A 258 -14.49 3.21 -13.57
N GLY A 259 -14.46 2.43 -14.66
CA GLY A 259 -15.22 1.19 -14.84
C GLY A 259 -14.66 -0.03 -14.09
N LEU A 260 -13.61 0.10 -13.27
CA LEU A 260 -13.02 -1.02 -12.53
C LEU A 260 -14.08 -1.74 -11.69
N ASN A 261 -14.22 -3.05 -11.90
CA ASN A 261 -15.10 -3.86 -11.09
C ASN A 261 -14.57 -3.97 -9.66
N VAL A 262 -15.42 -3.67 -8.69
CA VAL A 262 -15.10 -3.67 -7.26
C VAL A 262 -16.15 -4.44 -6.45
N LYS A 263 -15.76 -4.88 -5.26
CA LYS A 263 -16.66 -5.51 -4.29
C LYS A 263 -16.49 -4.94 -2.89
N VAL A 264 -17.55 -5.10 -2.10
CA VAL A 264 -17.51 -4.88 -0.66
C VAL A 264 -16.82 -6.07 0.00
N LYS A 265 -15.67 -5.82 0.62
CA LYS A 265 -14.95 -6.81 1.44
C LYS A 265 -15.46 -6.79 2.88
N ASP A 266 -15.62 -5.60 3.45
CA ASP A 266 -16.16 -5.35 4.79
C ASP A 266 -16.65 -3.89 4.94
N GLU A 267 -17.15 -3.52 6.13
CA GLU A 267 -17.70 -2.18 6.40
C GLU A 267 -16.72 -1.02 6.16
N ASN A 268 -15.41 -1.27 6.28
CA ASN A 268 -14.36 -0.27 6.07
C ASN A 268 -13.70 -0.38 4.69
N HIS A 269 -14.02 -1.42 3.93
CA HIS A 269 -13.46 -1.69 2.61
C HIS A 269 -14.59 -2.01 1.61
N THR A 270 -15.31 -0.97 1.20
CA THR A 270 -16.54 -1.09 0.39
C THR A 270 -16.27 -1.29 -1.10
N ALA A 271 -15.08 -0.95 -1.58
CA ALA A 271 -14.74 -1.00 -3.01
C ALA A 271 -13.32 -1.50 -3.26
N VAL A 272 -13.09 -2.76 -2.92
CA VAL A 272 -11.83 -3.47 -3.21
C VAL A 272 -11.89 -4.04 -4.63
N PRO A 273 -10.81 -3.98 -5.42
CA PRO A 273 -10.80 -4.55 -6.78
C PRO A 273 -11.27 -6.00 -6.82
N ASP A 274 -12.11 -6.32 -7.81
CA ASP A 274 -12.65 -7.64 -8.08
C ASP A 274 -12.37 -8.06 -9.54
N VAL A 275 -11.13 -7.84 -9.95
CA VAL A 275 -10.58 -8.28 -11.23
C VAL A 275 -9.33 -9.13 -10.98
N PRO A 276 -9.13 -10.24 -11.72
CA PRO A 276 -8.01 -11.16 -11.50
C PRO A 276 -6.64 -10.50 -11.36
N GLU A 277 -6.38 -9.46 -12.14
CA GLU A 277 -5.14 -8.70 -12.22
C GLU A 277 -4.79 -7.97 -10.91
N LEU A 278 -5.80 -7.62 -10.11
CA LEU A 278 -5.64 -6.84 -8.88
C LEU A 278 -5.98 -7.62 -7.60
N THR A 279 -6.77 -8.68 -7.68
CA THR A 279 -7.24 -9.42 -6.49
C THR A 279 -6.14 -10.00 -5.60
N SER A 280 -4.95 -10.29 -6.16
CA SER A 280 -3.78 -10.78 -5.41
C SER A 280 -2.82 -9.67 -4.96
N SER A 281 -3.02 -8.44 -5.45
CA SER A 281 -2.06 -7.34 -5.32
C SER A 281 -2.65 -6.10 -4.66
N VAL A 282 -3.97 -5.94 -4.59
CA VAL A 282 -4.67 -4.79 -4.02
C VAL A 282 -5.86 -5.25 -3.17
N THR A 283 -5.82 -4.93 -1.88
CA THR A 283 -6.86 -5.32 -0.90
C THR A 283 -7.51 -4.13 -0.18
N ILE A 284 -7.11 -2.92 -0.55
CA ILE A 284 -7.67 -1.65 -0.06
C ILE A 284 -8.81 -1.19 -0.97
N SER A 285 -9.66 -0.29 -0.46
CA SER A 285 -10.63 0.39 -1.31
C SER A 285 -9.96 1.42 -2.21
N VAL A 286 -10.40 1.49 -3.47
CA VAL A 286 -9.72 2.25 -4.53
C VAL A 286 -10.51 3.44 -5.09
N GLU A 287 -11.77 3.62 -4.66
CA GLU A 287 -12.65 4.69 -5.15
C GLU A 287 -12.02 6.08 -5.09
N SER A 288 -11.36 6.44 -3.99
CA SER A 288 -10.75 7.77 -3.85
C SER A 288 -9.53 7.97 -4.73
N TYR A 289 -8.80 6.90 -5.08
CA TYR A 289 -7.65 6.98 -5.99
C TYR A 289 -8.12 7.12 -7.44
N ILE A 290 -9.18 6.37 -7.81
CA ILE A 290 -9.83 6.48 -9.11
C ILE A 290 -10.38 7.89 -9.31
N ALA A 291 -11.11 8.43 -8.32
CA ALA A 291 -11.66 9.78 -8.37
C ALA A 291 -10.58 10.86 -8.54
N ALA A 292 -9.41 10.70 -7.89
CA ALA A 292 -8.29 11.63 -8.08
C ALA A 292 -7.71 11.57 -9.50
N VAL A 293 -7.68 10.39 -10.14
CA VAL A 293 -7.27 10.24 -11.55
C VAL A 293 -8.32 10.80 -12.52
N GLU A 294 -9.61 10.60 -12.23
CA GLU A 294 -10.71 11.20 -13.01
C GLU A 294 -10.61 12.73 -12.99
N GLU A 295 -10.43 13.32 -11.81
CA GLU A 295 -10.27 14.76 -11.66
C GLU A 295 -9.01 15.28 -12.36
N ALA A 296 -7.90 14.54 -12.26
CA ALA A 296 -6.66 14.86 -12.97
C ALA A 296 -6.89 14.91 -14.49
N TRP A 297 -7.71 14.01 -15.03
CA TRP A 297 -8.09 14.01 -16.45
C TRP A 297 -9.00 15.18 -16.81
N GLU A 298 -10.01 15.47 -16.00
CA GLU A 298 -10.94 16.59 -16.24
C GLU A 298 -10.23 17.94 -16.30
N LYS A 299 -9.17 18.09 -15.50
CA LYS A 299 -8.33 19.30 -15.41
C LYS A 299 -7.04 19.19 -16.20
N ALA A 300 -6.87 18.15 -17.02
CA ALA A 300 -5.62 17.90 -17.71
C ALA A 300 -5.29 19.01 -18.71
N GLU A 301 -4.04 19.47 -18.68
CA GLU A 301 -3.54 20.50 -19.56
C GLU A 301 -2.56 19.94 -20.59
N ASP A 302 -2.57 20.48 -21.80
CA ASP A 302 -1.63 20.07 -22.85
C ASP A 302 -0.17 20.36 -22.43
N VAL A 303 0.71 19.43 -22.75
CA VAL A 303 2.17 19.54 -22.58
C VAL A 303 2.88 18.89 -23.78
N ALA A 304 3.87 19.57 -24.33
CA ALA A 304 4.64 19.08 -25.47
C ALA A 304 6.04 18.66 -25.03
N GLY A 305 6.50 17.49 -25.49
CA GLY A 305 7.86 17.01 -25.25
C GLY A 305 8.11 16.50 -23.83
N ALA A 306 7.06 16.15 -23.09
CA ALA A 306 7.17 15.50 -21.79
C ALA A 306 7.49 14.01 -21.95
N GLU A 307 8.44 13.53 -21.16
CA GLU A 307 8.90 12.13 -21.10
C GLU A 307 8.52 11.46 -19.78
N SER A 308 8.42 12.22 -18.69
CA SER A 308 8.02 11.72 -17.37
C SER A 308 7.16 12.72 -16.61
N VAL A 309 6.40 12.24 -15.64
CA VAL A 309 5.62 13.07 -14.71
C VAL A 309 5.94 12.65 -13.28
N GLY A 310 6.15 13.63 -12.41
CA GLY A 310 6.38 13.40 -10.99
C GLY A 310 5.39 14.15 -10.10
N LEU A 311 5.24 13.64 -8.87
CA LEU A 311 4.39 14.18 -7.83
C LEU A 311 5.27 14.65 -6.67
N GLY A 312 4.99 15.84 -6.15
CA GLY A 312 5.59 16.35 -4.92
C GLY A 312 4.53 16.89 -3.98
N ILE A 313 4.68 16.61 -2.68
CA ILE A 313 3.68 16.91 -1.66
C ILE A 313 4.37 17.36 -0.38
N GLU A 314 3.92 18.48 0.17
CA GLU A 314 4.35 18.92 1.49
C GLU A 314 3.14 19.32 2.33
N THR A 315 3.08 18.83 3.58
CA THR A 315 1.97 19.14 4.49
C THR A 315 2.45 19.82 5.76
N HIS A 316 1.72 20.85 6.18
CA HIS A 316 1.98 21.60 7.40
C HIS A 316 0.73 21.78 8.25
N ILE A 317 0.93 21.79 9.57
CA ILE A 317 -0.14 22.06 10.53
C ILE A 317 0.08 23.32 11.37
N GLY A 318 1.11 24.11 11.03
CA GLY A 318 1.58 25.24 11.83
C GLY A 318 0.54 26.34 12.10
N LYS A 319 -0.52 26.42 11.28
CA LYS A 319 -1.63 27.36 11.47
C LYS A 319 -2.77 26.84 12.35
N SER A 320 -2.62 25.64 12.93
CA SER A 320 -3.58 25.10 13.89
C SER A 320 -3.61 25.93 15.18
N LYS A 321 -4.81 26.26 15.63
CA LYS A 321 -5.07 27.16 16.76
C LYS A 321 -5.49 26.38 18.00
N ASP A 322 -4.90 26.78 19.13
CA ASP A 322 -5.37 26.38 20.45
C ASP A 322 -6.68 27.10 20.78
N LYS A 323 -7.46 26.52 21.69
CA LYS A 323 -8.53 27.25 22.37
C LYS A 323 -7.94 28.43 23.17
N SER A 324 -8.55 29.60 23.04
CA SER A 324 -8.27 30.76 23.88
C SER A 324 -9.57 31.41 24.37
N ALA A 325 -9.47 32.55 25.07
CA ALA A 325 -10.66 33.25 25.56
C ALA A 325 -11.54 33.79 24.43
N ASP A 326 -10.93 34.19 23.31
CA ASP A 326 -11.61 34.87 22.20
C ASP A 326 -11.64 34.02 20.91
N GLU A 327 -10.95 32.87 20.89
CA GLU A 327 -10.87 31.99 19.73
C GLU A 327 -11.19 30.54 20.08
N LEU A 328 -12.04 29.91 19.26
CA LEU A 328 -12.29 28.47 19.31
C LEU A 328 -11.09 27.68 18.73
N PRO A 329 -10.85 26.45 19.20
CA PRO A 329 -9.81 25.58 18.67
C PRO A 329 -10.09 25.19 17.22
N MET A 330 -9.04 25.08 16.42
CA MET A 330 -9.15 24.73 15.00
C MET A 330 -7.88 24.06 14.51
N ALA A 331 -8.00 22.91 13.87
CA ALA A 331 -6.88 22.30 13.15
C ALA A 331 -6.86 22.80 11.71
N GLN A 332 -5.73 23.36 11.27
CA GLN A 332 -5.50 23.72 9.88
C GLN A 332 -4.42 22.83 9.30
N VAL A 333 -4.76 22.07 8.26
CA VAL A 333 -3.84 21.25 7.49
C VAL A 333 -3.68 21.91 6.12
N ASP A 334 -2.51 22.51 5.90
CA ASP A 334 -2.12 23.10 4.61
C ASP A 334 -1.30 22.04 3.85
N THR A 335 -1.87 21.42 2.82
CA THR A 335 -1.20 20.44 1.94
C THR A 335 -0.91 21.09 0.59
N TYR A 336 0.37 21.27 0.30
CA TYR A 336 0.93 21.73 -0.96
C TYR A 336 1.13 20.52 -1.85
N MET A 337 0.76 20.63 -3.12
CA MET A 337 0.85 19.51 -4.06
C MET A 337 1.21 20.02 -5.46
N THR A 338 1.98 19.23 -6.20
CA THR A 338 2.29 19.56 -7.59
C THR A 338 2.47 18.32 -8.46
N ALA A 339 2.01 18.41 -9.71
CA ALA A 339 2.42 17.52 -10.80
C ALA A 339 3.42 18.27 -11.69
N VAL A 340 4.56 17.65 -11.99
CA VAL A 340 5.60 18.23 -12.86
C VAL A 340 5.90 17.28 -14.00
N ALA A 341 5.67 17.73 -15.23
CA ALA A 341 6.09 17.05 -16.46
C ALA A 341 7.51 17.48 -16.83
N LEU A 342 8.39 16.51 -17.10
CA LEU A 342 9.78 16.77 -17.48
C LEU A 342 10.04 16.39 -18.94
N ASP A 343 10.88 17.17 -19.61
CA ASP A 343 11.44 16.80 -20.90
C ASP A 343 12.59 15.80 -20.75
N LYS A 344 13.08 15.31 -21.90
CA LYS A 344 14.21 14.37 -21.98
C LYS A 344 15.51 14.85 -21.32
N ASP A 345 15.66 16.16 -21.08
CA ASP A 345 16.84 16.77 -20.46
C ASP A 345 16.63 17.04 -18.96
N GLY A 346 15.50 16.57 -18.40
CA GLY A 346 15.14 16.76 -16.99
C GLY A 346 14.69 18.19 -16.66
N LYS A 347 14.23 18.95 -17.65
CA LYS A 347 13.69 20.29 -17.46
C LYS A 347 12.17 20.25 -17.38
N VAL A 348 11.60 21.18 -16.62
CA VAL A 348 10.15 21.32 -16.50
C VAL A 348 9.54 21.68 -17.85
N ALA A 349 8.81 20.75 -18.46
CA ALA A 349 7.98 21.01 -19.63
C ALA A 349 6.70 21.75 -19.20
N LYS A 350 6.12 21.34 -18.07
CA LYS A 350 4.96 21.97 -17.44
C LYS A 350 4.84 21.57 -15.97
N SER A 351 4.26 22.44 -15.15
CA SER A 351 3.93 22.16 -13.76
C SER A 351 2.52 22.62 -13.43
N ILE A 352 1.81 21.85 -12.61
CA ILE A 352 0.53 22.24 -12.01
C ILE A 352 0.74 22.20 -10.49
N VAL A 353 0.57 23.32 -9.82
CA VAL A 353 0.73 23.51 -8.37
C VAL A 353 -0.62 23.85 -7.76
N ASP A 354 -0.97 23.24 -6.64
CA ASP A 354 -2.16 23.59 -5.86
C ASP A 354 -1.93 23.45 -4.36
N VAL A 355 -2.88 23.97 -3.57
CA VAL A 355 -2.86 23.89 -2.11
C VAL A 355 -4.26 23.59 -1.58
N ALA A 356 -4.39 22.51 -0.82
CA ALA A 356 -5.55 22.27 0.03
C ALA A 356 -5.32 22.93 1.39
N GLN A 357 -6.20 23.87 1.78
CA GLN A 357 -6.18 24.50 3.11
C GLN A 357 -7.36 24.02 3.96
N VAL A 358 -7.22 22.82 4.53
CA VAL A 358 -8.30 22.14 5.24
C VAL A 358 -8.41 22.69 6.65
N ARG A 359 -9.57 23.25 7.01
CA ARG A 359 -9.87 23.75 8.35
C ARG A 359 -10.92 22.88 9.04
N ILE A 360 -10.55 22.31 10.18
CA ILE A 360 -11.37 21.41 10.97
C ILE A 360 -11.65 22.10 12.30
N ASN A 361 -12.89 22.53 12.49
CA ASN A 361 -13.31 23.35 13.62
C ASN A 361 -13.94 22.50 14.71
N TYR A 362 -13.62 22.84 15.95
CA TYR A 362 -14.21 22.24 17.14
C TYR A 362 -14.85 23.33 18.01
N ASP A 363 -15.89 22.96 18.75
CA ASP A 363 -16.39 23.80 19.83
C ASP A 363 -15.44 23.76 21.05
N ASP A 364 -15.81 24.50 22.09
CA ASP A 364 -15.00 24.65 23.30
C ASP A 364 -14.92 23.37 24.16
N SER A 365 -15.78 22.38 23.87
CA SER A 365 -15.85 21.08 24.53
C SER A 365 -15.18 19.97 23.71
N GLY A 366 -14.64 20.30 22.54
CA GLY A 366 -14.00 19.34 21.64
C GLY A 366 -14.96 18.54 20.79
N VAL A 367 -16.20 19.02 20.58
CA VAL A 367 -17.12 18.45 19.59
C VAL A 367 -16.87 19.10 18.23
N LEU A 368 -16.78 18.27 17.19
CA LEU A 368 -16.56 18.71 15.83
C LEU A 368 -17.74 19.55 15.34
N THR A 369 -17.44 20.72 14.77
CA THR A 369 -18.44 21.63 14.18
C THR A 369 -18.34 21.74 12.66
N SER A 370 -17.21 21.33 12.07
CA SER A 370 -17.10 21.19 10.62
C SER A 370 -17.99 20.06 10.10
N ASP A 371 -18.67 20.30 8.98
CA ASP A 371 -19.44 19.27 8.27
C ASP A 371 -18.51 18.27 7.58
N LYS A 372 -18.58 17.02 8.00
CA LYS A 372 -17.77 15.91 7.45
C LYS A 372 -18.13 15.53 6.02
N THR A 373 -19.30 15.95 5.54
CA THR A 373 -19.83 15.62 4.22
C THR A 373 -19.74 16.78 3.23
N ALA A 374 -19.31 17.95 3.70
CA ALA A 374 -19.12 19.10 2.84
C ALA A 374 -17.99 18.86 1.84
N GLU A 375 -18.21 19.32 0.61
CA GLU A 375 -17.18 19.39 -0.41
C GLU A 375 -16.07 20.35 0.04
N LEU A 376 -14.85 19.85 0.14
CA LEU A 376 -13.66 20.63 0.49
C LEU A 376 -12.87 20.88 -0.80
N LYS A 377 -12.45 22.13 -1.00
CA LYS A 377 -11.82 22.59 -2.24
C LYS A 377 -10.40 23.10 -2.01
N THR A 378 -9.56 22.92 -3.01
CA THR A 378 -8.22 23.54 -3.07
C THR A 378 -8.29 25.02 -3.42
N LYS A 379 -7.15 25.71 -3.37
CA LYS A 379 -7.08 27.12 -3.76
C LYS A 379 -7.38 27.33 -5.25
N LYS A 380 -6.91 26.47 -6.17
CA LYS A 380 -7.27 26.63 -7.60
C LYS A 380 -8.76 26.37 -7.83
N GLU A 381 -9.36 25.42 -7.12
CA GLU A 381 -10.80 25.13 -7.24
C GLU A 381 -11.69 26.24 -6.69
N ILE A 382 -11.25 26.90 -5.62
CA ILE A 382 -11.92 28.10 -5.10
C ILE A 382 -11.75 29.27 -6.08
N GLY A 383 -10.59 29.37 -6.75
CA GLY A 383 -10.32 30.38 -7.77
C GLY A 383 -10.50 31.81 -7.25
N ALA A 384 -11.33 32.59 -7.94
CA ALA A 384 -11.58 34.00 -7.59
C ALA A 384 -12.27 34.19 -6.23
N ASP A 385 -13.00 33.18 -5.74
CA ASP A 385 -13.68 33.26 -4.44
C ASP A 385 -12.69 33.20 -3.26
N TYR A 386 -11.40 32.91 -3.52
CA TYR A 386 -10.35 32.93 -2.51
C TYR A 386 -10.13 34.37 -1.99
N GLY A 387 -10.36 35.37 -2.86
CA GLY A 387 -10.45 36.78 -2.50
C GLY A 387 -9.12 37.42 -2.12
N MET A 388 -8.00 36.88 -2.61
CA MET A 388 -6.66 37.41 -2.34
C MET A 388 -6.42 38.76 -3.02
N VAL A 389 -7.16 39.15 -4.07
CA VAL A 389 -6.98 40.43 -4.78
C VAL A 389 -6.95 41.62 -3.82
N LYS A 390 -7.75 41.60 -2.75
CA LYS A 390 -7.80 42.69 -1.75
C LYS A 390 -6.53 42.81 -0.91
N ALA A 391 -5.82 41.71 -0.69
CA ALA A 391 -4.58 41.64 0.07
C ALA A 391 -3.33 41.67 -0.82
N SER A 392 -3.50 41.41 -2.11
CA SER A 392 -2.42 41.37 -3.11
C SER A 392 -1.96 42.78 -3.49
N SER A 393 -0.68 43.06 -3.28
CA SER A 393 -0.09 44.36 -3.66
C SER A 393 -0.06 44.61 -5.18
N ILE A 394 -0.21 43.55 -5.98
CA ILE A 394 -0.25 43.60 -7.45
C ILE A 394 -1.67 43.40 -8.00
N GLY A 395 -2.69 43.32 -7.14
CA GLY A 395 -4.09 43.19 -7.54
C GLY A 395 -4.44 41.88 -8.23
N LYS A 396 -3.63 40.83 -8.03
CA LYS A 396 -3.86 39.47 -8.56
C LYS A 396 -4.36 38.51 -7.50
N GLU A 397 -5.18 37.54 -7.89
CA GLU A 397 -5.54 36.39 -7.08
C GLU A 397 -4.35 35.45 -6.84
N TRP A 398 -4.53 34.47 -5.96
CA TRP A 398 -3.49 33.46 -5.70
C TRP A 398 -3.20 32.60 -6.92
N PHE A 399 -4.23 32.12 -7.63
CA PHE A 399 -4.06 31.24 -8.79
C PHE A 399 -3.36 31.96 -9.95
N GLU A 400 -3.67 33.24 -10.20
CA GLU A 400 -3.00 34.05 -11.24
C GLU A 400 -1.50 34.30 -10.93
N GLN A 401 -1.13 34.31 -9.65
CA GLN A 401 0.28 34.39 -9.24
C GLN A 401 0.95 33.03 -9.39
N MET A 402 0.24 31.94 -9.12
CA MET A 402 0.77 30.59 -9.27
C MET A 402 0.98 30.22 -10.74
N GLU A 403 0.05 30.56 -11.62
CA GLU A 403 0.21 30.43 -13.08
C GLU A 403 1.46 31.15 -13.57
N ALA A 404 1.71 32.38 -13.10
CA ALA A 404 2.92 33.12 -13.46
C ALA A 404 4.21 32.46 -12.93
N PHE A 405 4.14 31.76 -11.80
CA PHE A 405 5.26 31.02 -11.25
C PHE A 405 5.51 29.72 -12.02
N GLU A 406 4.45 29.00 -12.37
CA GLU A 406 4.47 27.80 -13.24
C GLU A 406 5.06 28.12 -14.62
N GLU A 407 4.63 29.21 -15.23
CA GLU A 407 5.19 29.71 -16.50
C GLU A 407 6.68 30.03 -16.39
N TRP A 408 7.13 30.58 -15.26
CA TRP A 408 8.54 30.86 -15.04
C TRP A 408 9.37 29.59 -14.87
N MET A 409 8.82 28.54 -14.26
CA MET A 409 9.51 27.26 -14.08
C MET A 409 9.70 26.50 -15.40
N ALA A 410 8.85 26.74 -16.40
CA ALA A 410 8.97 26.10 -17.71
C ALA A 410 10.37 26.30 -18.34
N GLY A 411 10.97 25.19 -18.78
CA GLY A 411 12.31 25.12 -19.38
C GLY A 411 13.47 25.15 -18.37
N LYS A 412 13.20 25.12 -17.06
CA LYS A 412 14.21 25.14 -15.99
C LYS A 412 14.45 23.76 -15.37
N THR A 413 15.65 23.57 -14.82
CA THR A 413 15.98 22.40 -13.98
C THR A 413 15.61 22.64 -12.50
N ALA A 414 15.63 21.58 -11.69
CA ALA A 414 15.45 21.69 -10.23
C ALA A 414 16.42 22.70 -9.60
N ASP A 415 17.71 22.67 -9.98
CA ASP A 415 18.73 23.59 -9.47
C ASP A 415 18.44 25.06 -9.81
N GLU A 416 17.97 25.34 -11.03
CA GLU A 416 17.61 26.68 -11.46
C GLU A 416 16.37 27.21 -10.70
N ILE A 417 15.41 26.32 -10.42
CA ILE A 417 14.20 26.64 -9.65
C ILE A 417 14.56 26.88 -8.18
N ALA A 418 15.32 25.98 -7.56
CA ALA A 418 15.79 26.12 -6.18
C ALA A 418 16.70 27.36 -6.00
N GLY A 419 17.45 27.71 -7.04
CA GLY A 419 18.32 28.89 -7.09
C GLY A 419 17.61 30.24 -7.31
N LEU A 420 16.28 30.29 -7.36
CA LEU A 420 15.53 31.53 -7.50
C LEU A 420 15.93 32.53 -6.41
N GLN A 421 16.26 33.75 -6.82
CA GLN A 421 16.52 34.82 -5.86
C GLN A 421 15.21 35.27 -5.23
N VAL A 422 15.18 35.26 -3.90
CA VAL A 422 14.04 35.68 -3.08
C VAL A 422 14.47 36.70 -2.04
N LYS A 423 13.50 37.45 -1.51
CA LYS A 423 13.69 38.38 -0.40
C LYS A 423 12.56 38.27 0.61
N GLU A 424 12.87 38.64 1.85
CA GLU A 424 11.86 38.92 2.86
C GLU A 424 11.19 40.27 2.56
N ARG A 425 9.87 40.26 2.41
CA ARG A 425 9.05 41.47 2.30
C ARG A 425 8.50 41.88 3.66
N ASP A 426 8.01 40.91 4.43
CA ASP A 426 7.46 41.06 5.77
C ASP A 426 7.47 39.71 6.52
N ALA A 427 7.12 39.71 7.80
CA ALA A 427 7.17 38.51 8.65
C ALA A 427 6.26 37.36 8.18
N SER A 428 5.26 37.62 7.35
CA SER A 428 4.40 36.60 6.75
C SER A 428 4.82 36.23 5.32
N HIS A 429 5.80 36.95 4.76
CA HIS A 429 6.26 36.84 3.38
C HIS A 429 7.79 36.87 3.32
N THR A 430 8.39 35.76 3.76
CA THR A 430 9.82 35.61 4.00
C THR A 430 10.64 35.28 2.75
N ALA A 431 10.02 34.69 1.72
CA ALA A 431 10.70 34.28 0.48
C ALA A 431 9.86 34.65 -0.76
N VAL A 432 9.69 35.95 -1.01
CA VAL A 432 9.02 36.46 -2.22
C VAL A 432 10.04 36.59 -3.36
N PRO A 433 9.72 36.26 -4.62
CA PRO A 433 10.63 36.40 -5.74
C PRO A 433 11.22 37.81 -5.89
N ASP A 434 12.54 37.88 -6.12
CA ASP A 434 13.30 39.12 -6.31
C ASP A 434 14.01 39.18 -7.68
N VAL A 435 13.41 38.52 -8.68
CA VAL A 435 13.87 38.57 -10.07
C VAL A 435 12.90 39.40 -10.93
N PRO A 436 13.39 40.20 -11.90
CA PRO A 436 12.54 41.07 -12.71
C PRO A 436 11.36 40.37 -13.39
N GLU A 437 11.54 39.11 -13.78
CA GLU A 437 10.53 38.27 -14.43
C GLU A 437 9.32 37.97 -13.55
N LEU A 438 9.49 37.98 -12.22
CA LEU A 438 8.46 37.59 -11.25
C LEU A 438 7.98 38.73 -10.36
N THR A 439 8.80 39.77 -10.13
CA THR A 439 8.48 40.84 -9.16
C THR A 439 7.16 41.60 -9.42
N SER A 440 6.66 41.61 -10.66
CA SER A 440 5.36 42.22 -11.02
C SER A 440 4.19 41.23 -11.07
N SER A 441 4.46 39.93 -10.96
CA SER A 441 3.48 38.87 -11.19
C SER A 441 3.33 37.92 -10.00
N VAL A 442 4.29 37.85 -9.08
CA VAL A 442 4.30 36.96 -7.92
C VAL A 442 4.75 37.72 -6.68
N THR A 443 3.86 37.81 -5.69
CA THR A 443 4.12 38.51 -4.41
C THR A 443 3.90 37.63 -3.17
N ILE A 444 3.68 36.34 -3.39
CA ILE A 444 3.59 35.33 -2.34
C ILE A 444 4.96 34.72 -2.04
N THR A 445 5.07 34.14 -0.85
CA THR A 445 6.19 33.26 -0.49
C THR A 445 6.21 32.03 -1.39
N VAL A 446 7.38 31.61 -1.87
CA VAL A 446 7.51 30.50 -2.83
C VAL A 446 8.38 29.32 -2.40
N ASP A 447 9.03 29.36 -1.24
CA ASP A 447 9.93 28.31 -0.77
C ASP A 447 9.26 26.92 -0.68
N GLY A 448 8.04 26.85 -0.14
CA GLY A 448 7.26 25.60 -0.13
C GLY A 448 6.92 25.10 -1.54
N TYR A 449 6.65 25.98 -2.49
CA TYR A 449 6.40 25.59 -3.89
C TYR A 449 7.67 25.09 -4.58
N GLN A 450 8.82 25.71 -4.30
CA GLN A 450 10.11 25.23 -4.80
C GLN A 450 10.43 23.83 -4.26
N LYS A 451 10.12 23.56 -2.98
CA LYS A 451 10.37 22.26 -2.36
C LYS A 451 9.53 21.14 -3.00
N ILE A 452 8.22 21.30 -3.11
CA ILE A 452 7.36 20.28 -3.74
C ILE A 452 7.70 20.09 -5.23
N VAL A 453 8.16 21.14 -5.93
CA VAL A 453 8.57 21.00 -7.34
C VAL A 453 9.89 20.23 -7.44
N ALA A 454 10.84 20.47 -6.55
CA ALA A 454 12.08 19.68 -6.49
C ALA A 454 11.78 18.21 -6.20
N GLU A 455 10.93 17.93 -5.21
CA GLU A 455 10.48 16.58 -4.89
C GLU A 455 9.77 15.91 -6.09
N ALA A 456 8.88 16.63 -6.78
CA ALA A 456 8.24 16.12 -7.98
C ALA A 456 9.24 15.79 -9.09
N ILE A 457 10.28 16.62 -9.29
CA ILE A 457 11.33 16.34 -10.26
C ILE A 457 12.10 15.06 -9.90
N GLU A 458 12.41 14.86 -8.61
CA GLU A 458 13.08 13.66 -8.11
C GLU A 458 12.23 12.39 -8.25
N ASN A 459 10.92 12.54 -8.08
CA ASN A 459 9.94 11.44 -8.13
C ASN A 459 9.42 11.12 -9.54
N ALA A 460 9.89 11.83 -10.58
CA ALA A 460 9.35 11.69 -11.93
C ALA A 460 9.69 10.34 -12.55
N ARG A 461 8.68 9.69 -13.16
CA ARG A 461 8.81 8.36 -13.77
C ARG A 461 7.99 8.20 -15.05
#